data_AF-A0A0Q9QMP0-F1
#
_entry.id   AF-A0A0Q9QMP0-F1
#
_cell.length_a   1.000
_cell.length_b   1.000
_cell.length_c   1.000
_cell.angle_alpha   90.00
_cell.angle_beta   90.00
_cell.angle_gamma   90.00
#
_symmetry.space_group_name_H-M   'P 1'
#
loop_
_entity.id
_entity.type
_entity.pdbx_description
1 polymer ?
#
loop_
_entity_poly.entity_id
_entity_poly.type
_entity_poly.pdbx_seq_one_letter_code
_entity_poly.pdbx_strand_id
1 'polypeptide(L)'
;MAGNTLVRSLHDLSAAAWFGGSLMGAVGLNGAAAEAKDPTERTRLSTIGWARWTPVQIAAFGAHAVGGIGLIAANKGRLAGQSGAVANTVVKSAITVVGMAASLYSGMLGKKVGELSQHGAAGATEPKPGAPEELKKAQSQLKTLQWILPALSGAVIVLGANQGEQQRPKNLLDGIFNR
;
A
#
# COMPACT_ATOMS: atom_id res chain seq x y z
N MET A 1 27.79 -0.73 -18.15
CA MET A 1 26.70 -1.15 -17.25
C MET A 1 25.71 0.00 -17.17
N ALA A 2 24.68 0.03 -18.02
CA ALA A 2 23.61 1.00 -17.85
C ALA A 2 22.84 0.61 -16.57
N GLY A 3 23.09 1.31 -15.47
CA GLY A 3 22.51 0.97 -14.18
C GLY A 3 21.00 1.19 -14.20
N ASN A 4 20.23 0.21 -13.76
CA ASN A 4 18.77 0.34 -13.56
C ASN A 4 18.42 1.20 -12.33
N THR A 5 19.33 2.07 -11.89
CA THR A 5 19.23 2.84 -10.64
C THR A 5 17.98 3.69 -10.63
N LEU A 6 17.70 4.43 -11.70
CA LEU A 6 16.51 5.28 -11.77
C LEU A 6 15.21 4.49 -11.60
N VAL A 7 15.05 3.42 -12.39
CA VAL A 7 13.84 2.58 -12.38
C VAL A 7 13.69 1.84 -11.04
N ARG A 8 14.81 1.40 -10.46
CA ARG A 8 14.85 0.77 -9.13
C ARG A 8 14.49 1.77 -8.03
N SER A 9 15.05 2.98 -8.06
CA SER A 9 14.69 4.04 -7.12
C SER A 9 13.22 4.42 -7.21
N LEU A 10 12.66 4.56 -8.43
CA LEU A 10 11.23 4.80 -8.62
C LEU A 10 10.40 3.69 -7.98
N HIS A 11 10.73 2.43 -8.24
CA HIS A 11 10.04 1.27 -7.69
C HIS A 11 10.12 1.21 -6.14
N ASP A 12 11.30 1.47 -5.58
CA ASP A 12 11.54 1.28 -4.14
C ASP A 12 11.02 2.46 -3.31
N LEU A 13 11.24 3.71 -3.76
CA LEU A 13 10.72 4.89 -3.07
C LEU A 13 9.19 4.93 -3.09
N SER A 14 8.57 4.51 -4.19
CA SER A 14 7.11 4.44 -4.26
C SER A 14 6.52 3.35 -3.35
N ALA A 15 7.15 2.18 -3.27
CA ALA A 15 6.74 1.13 -2.34
C ALA A 15 6.89 1.61 -0.89
N ALA A 16 7.99 2.29 -0.56
CA ALA A 16 8.22 2.88 0.75
C ALA A 16 7.19 3.97 1.09
N ALA A 17 6.86 4.85 0.13
CA ALA A 17 5.83 5.86 0.32
C ALA A 17 4.46 5.22 0.59
N TRP A 18 4.10 4.17 -0.15
CA TRP A 18 2.84 3.44 0.09
C TRP A 18 2.80 2.76 1.46
N PHE A 19 3.84 2.02 1.82
CA PHE A 19 3.94 1.36 3.12
C PHE A 19 3.95 2.37 4.28
N GLY A 20 4.89 3.31 4.25
CA GLY A 20 5.03 4.33 5.29
C GLY A 20 3.80 5.21 5.42
N GLY A 21 3.21 5.63 4.29
CA GLY A 21 1.99 6.44 4.29
C GLY A 21 0.76 5.70 4.83
N SER A 22 0.59 4.41 4.48
CA SER A 22 -0.52 3.61 5.02
C SER A 22 -0.36 3.34 6.52
N LEU A 23 0.85 3.02 6.97
CA LEU A 23 1.15 2.79 8.38
C LEU A 23 1.02 4.09 9.21
N MET A 24 1.60 5.19 8.74
CA MET A 24 1.46 6.50 9.40
C MET A 24 0.01 6.96 9.40
N GLY A 25 -0.74 6.67 8.34
CA GLY A 25 -2.17 6.93 8.25
C GLY A 25 -2.97 6.20 9.34
N ALA A 26 -2.72 4.91 9.52
CA ALA A 26 -3.39 4.09 10.53
C ALA A 26 -2.98 4.45 11.97
N VAL A 27 -1.68 4.67 12.20
CA VAL A 27 -1.14 4.91 13.55
C VAL A 27 -1.24 6.37 13.93
N GLY A 28 -0.59 7.25 13.18
CA GLY A 28 -0.43 8.65 13.56
C GLY A 28 -1.63 9.51 13.18
N LEU A 29 -2.08 9.45 11.92
CA LEU A 29 -3.19 10.30 11.46
C LEU A 29 -4.51 9.90 12.14
N ASN A 30 -4.90 8.62 12.03
CA ASN A 30 -6.14 8.14 12.65
C ASN A 30 -6.07 8.19 14.18
N GLY A 31 -4.91 7.86 14.78
CA GLY A 31 -4.69 7.97 16.22
C GLY A 31 -4.85 9.41 16.72
N ALA A 32 -4.18 10.38 16.09
CA ALA A 32 -4.30 11.78 16.47
C ALA A 32 -5.72 12.33 16.24
N ALA A 33 -6.38 11.96 15.15
CA ALA A 33 -7.74 12.39 14.87
C ALA A 33 -8.75 11.84 15.91
N ALA A 34 -8.51 10.66 16.47
CA ALA A 34 -9.38 10.08 17.48
C ALA A 34 -9.43 10.89 18.79
N GLU A 35 -8.37 11.64 19.11
CA GLU A 35 -8.27 12.49 20.31
C GLU A 35 -9.13 13.77 20.25
N ALA A 36 -9.70 14.13 19.09
CA ALA A 36 -10.59 15.28 19.02
C ALA A 36 -11.80 15.09 19.94
N LYS A 37 -12.24 16.14 20.65
CA LYS A 37 -13.35 16.03 21.60
C LYS A 37 -14.70 15.91 20.90
N ASP A 38 -14.88 16.64 19.81
CA ASP A 38 -16.08 16.60 18.98
C ASP A 38 -16.05 15.35 18.07
N PRO A 39 -17.04 14.43 18.19
CA PRO A 39 -17.16 13.26 17.34
C PRO A 39 -17.20 13.54 15.84
N THR A 40 -17.74 14.68 15.42
CA THR A 40 -17.79 15.08 14.01
C THR A 40 -16.43 15.56 13.52
N GLU A 41 -15.70 16.25 14.39
CA GLU A 41 -14.33 16.72 14.11
C GLU A 41 -13.35 15.55 13.97
N ARG A 42 -13.48 14.49 14.79
CA ARG A 42 -12.65 13.27 14.66
C ARG A 42 -12.67 12.73 13.23
N THR A 43 -13.86 12.48 12.71
CA THR A 43 -14.08 11.95 11.37
C THR A 43 -13.59 12.92 10.30
N ARG A 44 -13.93 14.20 10.45
CA ARG A 44 -13.55 15.26 9.50
C ARG A 44 -12.03 15.41 9.38
N LEU A 45 -11.31 15.43 10.50
CA LEU A 45 -9.85 15.58 10.52
C LEU A 45 -9.15 14.37 9.87
N SER A 46 -9.59 13.15 10.20
CA SER A 46 -9.08 11.94 9.54
C SER A 46 -9.31 11.99 8.03
N THR A 47 -10.54 12.31 7.57
CA THR A 47 -10.85 12.43 6.14
C THR A 47 -9.99 13.49 5.45
N ILE A 48 -9.80 14.66 6.05
CA ILE A 48 -8.95 15.72 5.47
C ILE A 48 -7.51 15.25 5.34
N GLY A 49 -6.95 14.59 6.36
CA GLY A 49 -5.59 14.06 6.31
C GLY A 49 -5.41 13.05 5.18
N TRP A 50 -6.35 12.10 5.05
CA TRP A 50 -6.32 11.13 3.96
C TRP A 50 -6.49 11.79 2.59
N ALA A 51 -7.39 12.77 2.45
CA ALA A 51 -7.58 13.51 1.20
C ALA A 51 -6.30 14.23 0.75
N ARG A 52 -5.51 14.77 1.69
CA ARG A 52 -4.20 15.38 1.40
C ARG A 52 -3.14 14.35 0.99
N TRP A 53 -3.21 13.15 1.54
CA TRP A 53 -2.29 12.06 1.21
C TRP A 53 -2.58 11.38 -0.14
N THR A 54 -3.86 11.28 -0.53
CA THR A 54 -4.31 10.55 -1.73
C THR A 54 -3.54 10.90 -3.01
N PRO A 55 -3.28 12.18 -3.37
CA PRO A 55 -2.51 12.50 -4.57
C PRO A 55 -1.09 11.93 -4.55
N VAL A 56 -0.43 11.97 -3.38
CA VAL A 56 0.92 11.40 -3.19
C VAL A 56 0.88 9.88 -3.36
N GLN A 57 -0.13 9.22 -2.80
CA GLN A 57 -0.32 7.78 -2.96
C GLN A 57 -0.56 7.37 -4.43
N ILE A 58 -1.40 8.11 -5.16
CA ILE A 58 -1.66 7.85 -6.59
C ILE A 58 -0.37 8.02 -7.41
N ALA A 59 0.39 9.09 -7.15
CA ALA A 59 1.69 9.30 -7.79
C ALA A 59 2.67 8.16 -7.49
N ALA A 60 2.70 7.69 -6.24
CA ALA A 60 3.49 6.53 -5.84
C ALA A 60 3.05 5.27 -6.61
N PHE A 61 1.75 4.99 -6.76
CA PHE A 61 1.29 3.83 -7.54
C PHE A 61 1.73 3.89 -9.00
N GLY A 62 1.62 5.06 -9.64
CA GLY A 62 2.12 5.26 -11.00
C GLY A 62 3.63 5.03 -11.11
N ALA A 63 4.41 5.63 -10.22
CA ALA A 63 5.86 5.44 -10.17
C ALA A 63 6.25 3.98 -9.91
N HIS A 64 5.52 3.28 -9.05
CA HIS A 64 5.74 1.88 -8.73
C HIS A 64 5.49 0.99 -9.95
N ALA A 65 4.39 1.22 -10.68
CA ALA A 65 4.07 0.49 -11.89
C ALA A 65 5.13 0.69 -12.99
N VAL A 66 5.52 1.94 -13.25
CA VAL A 66 6.59 2.27 -14.22
C VAL A 66 7.91 1.61 -13.81
N GLY A 67 8.29 1.72 -12.54
CA GLY A 67 9.46 1.08 -11.97
C GLY A 67 9.43 -0.46 -12.12
N GLY A 68 8.29 -1.08 -11.79
CA GLY A 68 8.10 -2.53 -11.89
C GLY A 68 8.21 -3.05 -13.33
N ILE A 69 7.52 -2.41 -14.27
CA ILE A 69 7.59 -2.76 -15.69
C ILE A 69 9.01 -2.61 -16.22
N GLY A 70 9.69 -1.50 -15.89
CA GLY A 70 11.08 -1.27 -16.29
C GLY A 70 12.04 -2.34 -15.72
N LEU A 71 11.85 -2.74 -14.45
CA LEU A 71 12.65 -3.80 -13.84
C LEU A 71 12.41 -5.16 -14.49
N ILE A 72 11.16 -5.51 -14.81
CA ILE A 72 10.83 -6.75 -15.53
C ILE A 72 11.49 -6.73 -16.92
N ALA A 73 11.37 -5.62 -17.65
CA ALA A 73 11.95 -5.48 -18.98
C ALA A 73 13.48 -5.59 -18.98
N ALA A 74 14.14 -4.97 -18.00
CA ALA A 74 15.59 -5.01 -17.86
C ALA A 74 16.14 -6.36 -17.36
N ASN A 75 15.29 -7.24 -16.82
CA ASN A 75 15.67 -8.54 -16.26
C ASN A 75 15.11 -9.75 -17.05
N LYS A 76 14.61 -9.57 -18.27
CA LYS A 76 13.97 -10.64 -19.08
C LYS A 76 14.82 -11.91 -19.18
N GLY A 77 16.11 -11.79 -19.44
CA GLY A 77 17.02 -12.95 -19.56
C GLY A 77 17.16 -13.75 -18.25
N ARG A 78 17.23 -13.07 -17.11
CA ARG A 78 17.29 -13.72 -15.79
C ARG A 78 15.98 -14.42 -15.46
N LEU A 79 14.85 -13.77 -15.74
CA LEU A 79 13.53 -14.35 -15.53
C LEU A 79 13.34 -15.62 -16.39
N ALA A 80 13.86 -15.65 -17.62
CA ALA A 80 13.81 -16.86 -18.44
C ALA A 80 14.62 -18.03 -17.87
N GLY A 81 15.69 -17.75 -17.11
CA GLY A 81 16.61 -18.76 -16.58
C GLY A 81 16.35 -19.23 -15.14
N GLN A 82 15.70 -18.42 -14.30
CA GLN A 82 15.60 -18.64 -12.85
C GLN A 82 14.13 -18.73 -12.41
N SER A 83 13.61 -19.95 -12.19
CA SER A 83 12.19 -20.21 -11.84
C SER A 83 11.74 -19.49 -10.58
N GLY A 84 12.57 -19.47 -9.53
CA GLY A 84 12.29 -18.78 -8.27
C GLY A 84 12.13 -17.26 -8.43
N ALA A 85 12.80 -16.66 -9.42
CA ALA A 85 12.64 -15.24 -9.71
C ALA A 85 11.33 -14.93 -10.44
N VAL A 86 10.88 -15.83 -11.33
CA VAL A 86 9.56 -15.72 -11.98
C VAL A 86 8.46 -15.83 -10.94
N ALA A 87 8.51 -16.87 -10.09
CA ALA A 87 7.52 -17.10 -9.05
C ALA A 87 7.39 -15.89 -8.11
N ASN A 88 8.52 -15.37 -7.61
CA ASN A 88 8.50 -14.16 -6.79
C ASN A 88 7.92 -12.95 -7.56
N THR A 89 8.35 -12.73 -8.81
CA THR A 89 7.84 -11.61 -9.63
C THR A 89 6.32 -11.68 -9.79
N VAL A 90 5.77 -12.86 -10.09
CA VAL A 90 4.32 -13.07 -10.23
C VAL A 90 3.59 -12.81 -8.91
N VAL A 91 4.05 -13.42 -7.81
CA VAL A 91 3.44 -13.25 -6.48
C VAL A 91 3.47 -11.78 -6.05
N LYS A 92 4.62 -11.11 -6.20
CA LYS A 92 4.77 -9.69 -5.86
C LYS A 92 3.82 -8.83 -6.69
N SER A 93 3.71 -9.10 -7.99
CA SER A 93 2.84 -8.35 -8.89
C SER A 93 1.36 -8.54 -8.52
N ALA A 94 0.94 -9.76 -8.20
CA ALA A 94 -0.41 -10.06 -7.76
C ALA A 94 -0.75 -9.33 -6.45
N ILE A 95 0.12 -9.41 -5.44
CA ILE A 95 -0.06 -8.70 -4.16
C ILE A 95 -0.11 -7.18 -4.39
N THR A 96 0.73 -6.66 -5.27
CA THR A 96 0.77 -5.23 -5.61
C THR A 96 -0.57 -4.78 -6.19
N VAL A 97 -1.10 -5.50 -7.18
CA VAL A 97 -2.40 -5.17 -7.81
C VAL A 97 -3.54 -5.26 -6.80
N VAL A 98 -3.59 -6.33 -5.99
CA VAL A 98 -4.60 -6.50 -4.94
C VAL A 98 -4.53 -5.36 -3.93
N GLY A 99 -3.33 -5.00 -3.47
CA GLY A 99 -3.15 -3.91 -2.51
C GLY A 99 -3.50 -2.53 -3.08
N MET A 100 -3.18 -2.26 -4.35
CA MET A 100 -3.60 -1.02 -5.02
C MET A 100 -5.13 -0.95 -5.13
N ALA A 101 -5.78 -2.05 -5.53
CA ALA A 101 -7.24 -2.12 -5.58
C ALA A 101 -7.89 -1.92 -4.20
N ALA A 102 -7.34 -2.57 -3.17
CA ALA A 102 -7.77 -2.38 -1.78
C ALA A 102 -7.58 -0.93 -1.30
N SER A 103 -6.51 -0.26 -1.73
CA SER A 103 -6.24 1.15 -1.38
C SER A 103 -7.26 2.08 -2.04
N LEU A 104 -7.60 1.86 -3.31
CA LEU A 104 -8.65 2.62 -4.00
C LEU A 104 -10.02 2.42 -3.33
N TYR A 105 -10.35 1.16 -2.99
CA TYR A 105 -11.57 0.86 -2.26
C TYR A 105 -11.62 1.53 -0.89
N SER A 106 -10.50 1.50 -0.14
CA SER A 106 -10.36 2.24 1.12
C SER A 106 -10.59 3.74 0.92
N GLY A 107 -10.04 4.34 -0.14
CA GLY A 107 -10.28 5.74 -0.49
C GLY A 107 -11.76 6.06 -0.75
N MET A 108 -12.48 5.19 -1.45
CA MET A 108 -13.94 5.34 -1.65
C MET A 108 -14.72 5.28 -0.33
N LEU A 109 -14.36 4.37 0.57
CA LEU A 109 -14.96 4.29 1.90
C LEU A 109 -14.64 5.53 2.74
N GLY A 110 -13.40 6.02 2.68
CA GLY A 110 -12.97 7.25 3.36
C GLY A 110 -13.74 8.48 2.88
N LYS A 111 -14.00 8.57 1.56
CA LYS A 111 -14.85 9.62 0.98
C LYS A 111 -16.28 9.55 1.55
N LYS A 112 -16.86 8.35 1.58
CA LYS A 112 -18.19 8.10 2.14
C LYS A 112 -18.30 8.48 3.61
N VAL A 113 -17.28 8.13 4.40
CA VAL A 113 -17.17 8.53 5.81
C VAL A 113 -17.09 10.06 5.95
N GLY A 114 -16.40 10.73 5.04
CA GLY A 114 -16.36 12.20 4.94
C GLY A 114 -17.72 12.83 4.68
N GLU A 115 -18.46 12.32 3.70
CA GLU A 115 -19.81 12.79 3.33
C GLU A 115 -20.84 12.60 4.47
N LEU A 116 -20.58 11.65 5.36
CA LEU A 116 -21.44 11.34 6.52
C LEU A 116 -20.85 11.84 7.85
N SER A 117 -19.78 12.65 7.82
CA SER A 117 -19.01 13.06 9.00
C SER A 117 -19.81 13.84 10.05
N GLN A 118 -20.90 14.51 9.67
CA GLN A 118 -21.86 15.18 10.56
C GLN A 118 -22.50 14.23 11.58
N HIS A 119 -22.56 12.93 11.26
CA HIS A 119 -23.05 11.93 12.21
C HIS A 119 -21.99 11.58 13.25
N GLY A 120 -20.73 11.95 13.05
CA GLY A 120 -19.62 11.73 13.98
C GLY A 120 -19.27 10.26 14.21
N ALA A 121 -18.22 10.03 14.99
CA ALA A 121 -17.68 8.70 15.24
C ALA A 121 -17.13 8.53 16.67
N ALA A 122 -17.01 7.27 17.10
CA ALA A 122 -16.34 6.93 18.36
C ALA A 122 -14.82 7.08 18.24
N GLY A 123 -14.27 6.84 17.05
CA GLY A 123 -12.86 7.02 16.69
C GLY A 123 -12.73 7.34 15.20
N ALA A 124 -11.51 7.30 14.64
CA ALA A 124 -11.32 7.58 13.21
C ALA A 124 -12.00 6.54 12.31
N THR A 125 -12.01 5.27 12.74
CA THR A 125 -12.63 4.14 12.00
C THR A 125 -13.70 3.41 12.82
N GLU A 126 -13.98 3.89 14.03
CA GLU A 126 -14.87 3.25 14.98
C GLU A 126 -16.25 3.91 14.94
N PRO A 127 -17.29 3.16 14.57
CA PRO A 127 -18.64 3.71 14.55
C PRO A 127 -19.16 4.00 15.95
N LYS A 128 -19.97 5.06 16.06
CA LYS A 128 -20.72 5.34 17.29
C LYS A 128 -22.09 4.64 17.30
N PRO A 129 -22.64 4.33 18.49
CA PRO A 129 -24.04 3.93 18.62
C PRO A 129 -24.99 4.96 18.00
N GLY A 130 -25.97 4.51 17.23
CA GLY A 130 -26.96 5.39 16.59
C GLY A 130 -26.53 6.06 15.27
N ALA A 131 -25.30 5.85 14.78
CA ALA A 131 -24.91 6.28 13.44
C ALA A 131 -25.73 5.56 12.34
N PRO A 132 -25.92 6.17 11.15
CA PRO A 132 -26.52 5.49 10.00
C PRO A 132 -25.75 4.21 9.64
N GLU A 133 -26.47 3.16 9.24
CA GLU A 133 -25.87 1.85 8.97
C GLU A 133 -24.79 1.91 7.87
N GLU A 134 -25.00 2.78 6.89
CA GLU A 134 -24.06 3.03 5.82
C GLU A 134 -22.71 3.58 6.33
N LEU A 135 -22.74 4.50 7.29
CA LEU A 135 -21.54 5.04 7.93
C LEU A 135 -20.84 3.93 8.74
N LYS A 136 -21.61 3.16 9.52
CA LYS A 136 -21.06 2.08 10.35
C LYS A 136 -20.33 1.03 9.52
N LYS A 137 -20.92 0.61 8.41
CA LYS A 137 -20.33 -0.36 7.50
C LYS A 137 -19.03 0.17 6.89
N ALA A 138 -19.02 1.42 6.43
CA ALA A 138 -17.82 2.02 5.85
C ALA A 138 -16.68 2.13 6.87
N GLN A 139 -16.97 2.61 8.08
CA GLN A 139 -16.01 2.71 9.18
C GLN A 139 -15.46 1.34 9.59
N SER A 140 -16.32 0.34 9.73
CA SER A 140 -15.90 -1.02 10.10
C SER A 140 -15.00 -1.67 9.05
N GLN A 141 -15.27 -1.44 7.76
CA GLN A 141 -14.40 -1.90 6.67
C GLN A 141 -13.05 -1.17 6.68
N LEU A 142 -13.05 0.16 6.87
CA LEU A 142 -11.83 0.95 7.03
C LEU A 142 -11.01 0.49 8.25
N LYS A 143 -11.67 0.10 9.34
CA LYS A 143 -11.01 -0.39 10.54
C LYS A 143 -10.12 -1.61 10.27
N THR A 144 -10.57 -2.48 9.37
CA THR A 144 -9.79 -3.64 8.92
C THR A 144 -8.78 -3.24 7.86
N LEU A 145 -9.20 -2.46 6.85
CA LEU A 145 -8.33 -2.07 5.74
C LEU A 145 -7.12 -1.25 6.18
N GLN A 146 -7.24 -0.40 7.21
CA GLN A 146 -6.11 0.39 7.72
C GLN A 146 -4.91 -0.47 8.16
N TRP A 147 -5.14 -1.74 8.50
CA TRP A 147 -4.09 -2.70 8.88
C TRP A 147 -3.73 -3.66 7.75
N ILE A 148 -4.68 -4.02 6.88
CA ILE A 148 -4.40 -4.82 5.69
C ILE A 148 -3.45 -4.09 4.74
N LEU A 149 -3.65 -2.79 4.52
CA LEU A 149 -2.85 -2.01 3.58
C LEU A 149 -1.35 -1.93 3.93
N PRO A 150 -0.93 -1.62 5.17
CA PRO A 150 0.47 -1.68 5.54
C PRO A 150 1.02 -3.11 5.49
N ALA A 151 0.21 -4.14 5.77
CA ALA A 151 0.64 -5.52 5.62
C ALA A 151 0.93 -5.90 4.15
N LEU A 152 0.03 -5.56 3.22
CA LEU A 152 0.20 -5.83 1.79
C LEU A 152 1.38 -5.07 1.20
N SER A 153 1.48 -3.76 1.47
CA SER A 153 2.58 -2.93 0.99
C SER A 153 3.93 -3.32 1.62
N GLY A 154 3.94 -3.71 2.90
CA GLY A 154 5.12 -4.28 3.55
C GLY A 154 5.55 -5.61 2.91
N ALA A 155 4.61 -6.48 2.56
CA ALA A 155 4.91 -7.72 1.84
C ALA A 155 5.55 -7.45 0.46
N VAL A 156 5.11 -6.40 -0.26
CA VAL A 156 5.75 -5.98 -1.52
C VAL A 156 7.21 -5.57 -1.29
N ILE A 157 7.51 -4.83 -0.21
CA ILE A 157 8.88 -4.46 0.15
C ILE A 157 9.72 -5.71 0.48
N VAL A 158 9.20 -6.62 1.30
CA VAL A 158 9.89 -7.87 1.68
C VAL A 158 10.19 -8.73 0.45
N LEU A 159 9.24 -8.86 -0.47
CA LEU A 159 9.45 -9.58 -1.74
C LEU A 159 10.48 -8.87 -2.61
N GLY A 160 10.53 -7.54 -2.62
CA GLY A 160 11.58 -6.76 -3.25
C GLY A 160 12.97 -7.03 -2.66
N ALA A 161 13.09 -7.09 -1.33
CA ALA A 161 14.32 -7.46 -0.65
C ALA A 161 14.76 -8.89 -1.01
N ASN A 162 13.81 -9.84 -1.05
CA ASN A 162 14.08 -11.20 -1.49
C ASN A 162 14.56 -11.26 -2.96
N GLN A 163 14.00 -10.45 -3.86
CA GLN A 163 14.50 -10.31 -5.23
C GLN A 163 15.93 -9.76 -5.28
N GLY A 164 16.31 -8.91 -4.33
CA GLY A 164 17.70 -8.46 -4.15
C GLY A 164 18.64 -9.60 -3.78
N GLU A 165 18.24 -10.45 -2.83
CA GLU A 165 19.00 -11.65 -2.45
C GLU A 165 19.15 -12.65 -3.60
N GLN A 166 18.10 -12.87 -4.40
CA GLN A 166 18.13 -13.73 -5.58
C GLN A 166 19.09 -13.25 -6.68
N GLN A 167 19.45 -11.95 -6.70
CA GLN A 167 20.39 -11.37 -7.65
C GLN A 167 21.86 -11.52 -7.23
N ARG A 168 22.15 -12.01 -6.02
CA ARG A 168 23.53 -12.24 -5.58
C ARG A 168 24.16 -13.37 -6.41
N PRO A 169 25.45 -13.28 -6.81
CA PRO A 169 26.07 -14.22 -7.76
C PRO A 169 25.90 -15.70 -7.38
N LYS A 170 26.09 -16.05 -6.10
CA LYS A 170 25.92 -17.43 -5.61
C LYS A 170 24.49 -17.95 -5.81
N ASN A 171 23.50 -17.18 -5.33
CA ASN A 171 22.08 -17.53 -5.42
C ASN A 171 21.56 -17.55 -6.87
N LEU A 172 22.17 -16.75 -7.74
CA LEU A 172 21.85 -16.71 -9.16
C LEU A 172 22.32 -17.98 -9.87
N LEU A 173 23.53 -18.46 -9.55
CA LEU A 173 24.03 -19.75 -10.05
C LEU A 173 23.20 -20.91 -9.49
N ASP A 174 22.96 -20.95 -8.18
CA ASP A 174 22.16 -22.00 -7.54
C ASP A 174 20.74 -22.07 -8.14
N GLY A 175 20.09 -20.93 -8.35
CA GLY A 175 18.74 -20.88 -8.94
C GLY A 175 18.65 -21.24 -10.43
N ILE A 176 19.79 -21.30 -11.13
CA ILE A 176 19.86 -21.77 -12.53
C ILE A 176 20.14 -23.29 -12.56
N PHE A 177 21.03 -23.78 -11.69
CA PHE A 177 21.55 -25.15 -11.75
C PHE A 177 20.83 -26.15 -10.84
N ASN A 178 20.30 -25.73 -9.68
CA ASN A 178 19.68 -26.60 -8.68
C ASN A 178 18.15 -26.47 -8.66
N ARG A 179 17.51 -26.51 -9.84
CA ARG A 179 16.07 -26.33 -10.05
C ARG A 179 15.19 -27.16 -9.10
#